data_AF-A0A349XP02-F1
#
_entry.id   AF-A0A349XP02-F1
#
_cell.length_a   1.000
_cell.length_b   1.000
_cell.length_c   1.000
_cell.angle_alpha   90.00
_cell.angle_beta   90.00
_cell.angle_gamma   90.00
#
_symmetry.space_group_name_H-M   'P 1'
#
loop_
_entity.id
_entity.type
_entity.pdbx_description
1 polymer ?
#
loop_
_entity_poly.entity_id
_entity_poly.type
_entity_poly.pdbx_seq_one_letter_code
_entity_poly.pdbx_strand_id
1 'polypeptide(L)'
;MIREETASLLLSELRRLTDAVERLAGPAPAVNDWNAADCFVWAPLNSFLQPVPRPNRIALKLIRGVDHVRDILHENTLRFAEGFAANNVLLWGARGMGKSSLVKAVHEDVRAASGVSLKLVEVHREDIHTLPALLDILKASGQRVIVFCDDLSFDHDDTAYKSLKAALDGGIEGRPDNVLFYATSNRRHLLPRHMMENEQSTAINPSEAVEEKVSLSDRFGLWLGFHKCG
;
A
#
# COMPACT_ATOMS: atom_id res chain seq x y z
N MET A 1 -28.28 43.83 -28.95
CA MET A 1 -26.98 44.03 -29.62
C MET A 1 -25.79 44.08 -28.66
N ILE A 2 -25.36 45.22 -28.06
CA ILE A 2 -24.13 45.27 -27.22
C ILE A 2 -24.17 44.34 -25.99
N ARG A 3 -25.33 44.19 -25.33
CA ARG A 3 -25.49 43.26 -24.20
C ARG A 3 -25.41 41.78 -24.59
N GLU A 4 -25.86 41.41 -25.79
CA GLU A 4 -25.79 40.02 -26.28
C GLU A 4 -24.36 39.66 -26.68
N GLU A 5 -23.62 40.59 -27.28
CA GLU A 5 -22.21 40.42 -27.63
C GLU A 5 -21.34 40.22 -26.37
N THR A 6 -21.58 41.03 -25.34
CA THR A 6 -20.87 40.91 -24.06
C THR A 6 -21.20 39.58 -23.36
N ALA A 7 -22.47 39.16 -23.39
CA ALA A 7 -22.89 37.88 -22.83
C ALA A 7 -22.25 36.68 -23.56
N SER A 8 -22.14 36.75 -24.89
CA SER A 8 -21.49 35.71 -25.70
C SER A 8 -19.99 35.60 -25.41
N LEU A 9 -19.29 36.74 -25.25
CA LEU A 9 -17.87 36.76 -24.88
C LEU A 9 -17.65 36.15 -23.49
N LEU A 10 -18.46 36.54 -22.50
CA LEU A 10 -18.40 35.97 -21.15
C LEU A 10 -18.65 34.45 -21.14
N LEU A 11 -19.64 33.97 -21.90
CA LEU A 11 -19.91 32.53 -22.03
C LEU A 11 -18.74 31.78 -22.66
N SER A 12 -18.05 32.39 -23.63
CA SER A 12 -16.89 31.76 -24.27
C SER A 12 -15.69 31.66 -23.32
N GLU A 13 -15.44 32.68 -22.51
CA GLU A 13 -14.37 32.68 -21.51
C GLU A 13 -14.71 31.75 -20.34
N LEU A 14 -15.98 31.68 -19.91
CA LEU A 14 -16.43 30.70 -18.92
C LEU A 14 -16.21 29.27 -19.42
N ARG A 15 -16.53 28.96 -20.68
CA ARG A 15 -16.24 27.63 -21.26
C ARG A 15 -14.74 27.33 -21.29
N ARG A 16 -13.90 28.28 -21.70
CA ARG A 16 -12.43 28.10 -21.68
C ARG A 16 -11.91 27.83 -20.27
N LEU A 17 -12.45 28.53 -19.27
CA LEU A 17 -12.14 28.29 -17.86
C LEU A 17 -12.62 26.91 -17.42
N THR A 18 -13.85 26.50 -17.77
CA THR A 18 -14.34 25.14 -17.48
C THR A 18 -13.44 24.08 -18.10
N ASP A 19 -13.09 24.19 -19.39
CA ASP A 19 -12.21 23.24 -20.07
C ASP A 19 -10.80 23.22 -19.46
N ALA A 20 -10.29 24.36 -18.98
CA ALA A 20 -9.02 24.43 -18.28
C ALA A 20 -9.11 23.78 -16.89
N VAL A 21 -10.20 24.02 -16.16
CA VAL A 21 -10.45 23.42 -14.84
C VAL A 21 -10.65 21.91 -14.97
N GLU A 22 -11.37 21.41 -15.97
CA GLU A 22 -11.53 19.97 -16.22
C GLU A 22 -10.20 19.30 -16.57
N ARG A 23 -9.35 19.95 -17.37
CA ARG A 23 -7.98 19.45 -17.65
C ARG A 23 -7.09 19.43 -16.40
N LEU A 24 -7.28 20.36 -15.48
CA LEU A 24 -6.55 20.42 -14.21
C LEU A 24 -7.08 19.43 -13.16
N ALA A 25 -8.40 19.22 -13.12
CA ALA A 25 -9.06 18.31 -12.18
C ALA A 25 -8.77 16.84 -12.47
N GLY A 26 -8.36 16.52 -13.71
CA GLY A 26 -8.08 15.15 -14.13
C GLY A 26 -9.36 14.35 -14.40
N PRO A 27 -9.23 13.05 -14.72
CA PRO A 27 -10.38 12.19 -14.96
C PRO A 27 -11.21 12.02 -13.68
N ALA A 28 -12.54 11.94 -13.84
CA ALA A 28 -13.44 11.66 -12.72
C ALA A 28 -13.09 10.31 -12.05
N PRO A 29 -13.35 10.16 -10.74
CA PRO A 29 -13.16 8.89 -10.04
C PRO A 29 -13.87 7.74 -10.73
N ALA A 30 -13.16 6.64 -10.95
CA ALA A 30 -13.72 5.44 -11.55
C ALA A 30 -14.55 4.63 -10.55
N VAL A 31 -15.51 3.86 -11.06
CA VAL A 31 -16.26 2.90 -10.24
C VAL A 31 -15.41 1.64 -10.04
N ASN A 32 -15.16 1.29 -8.78
CA ASN A 32 -14.34 0.13 -8.42
C ASN A 32 -15.21 -1.13 -8.27
N ASP A 33 -15.15 -2.04 -9.24
CA ASP A 33 -15.81 -3.35 -9.18
C ASP A 33 -14.90 -4.38 -8.48
N TRP A 34 -15.21 -4.66 -7.22
CA TRP A 34 -14.49 -5.63 -6.39
C TRP A 34 -14.68 -7.09 -6.84
N ASN A 35 -15.66 -7.38 -7.69
CA ASN A 35 -15.90 -8.73 -8.22
C ASN A 35 -15.12 -9.00 -9.51
N ALA A 36 -14.53 -7.97 -10.13
CA ALA A 36 -13.79 -8.11 -11.39
C ALA A 36 -12.50 -8.95 -11.26
N ALA A 37 -11.88 -8.98 -10.08
CA ALA A 37 -10.68 -9.75 -9.79
C ALA A 37 -10.47 -9.93 -8.27
N ASP A 38 -9.47 -10.74 -7.89
CA ASP A 38 -8.96 -10.84 -6.52
C ASP A 38 -7.68 -10.03 -6.29
N CYS A 39 -7.05 -9.59 -7.39
CA CYS A 39 -5.86 -8.76 -7.35
C CYS A 39 -6.10 -7.49 -8.17
N PHE A 40 -5.56 -6.38 -7.69
CA PHE A 40 -5.67 -5.08 -8.32
C PHE A 40 -4.34 -4.34 -8.28
N VAL A 41 -4.15 -3.38 -9.18
CA VAL A 41 -3.11 -2.36 -9.10
C VAL A 41 -3.78 -1.02 -8.84
N TRP A 42 -3.24 -0.25 -7.90
CA TRP A 42 -3.73 1.09 -7.61
C TRP A 42 -3.33 2.08 -8.71
N ALA A 43 -4.31 2.78 -9.26
CA ALA A 43 -4.13 3.85 -10.23
C ALA A 43 -4.70 5.15 -9.64
N PRO A 44 -3.86 6.01 -9.03
CA PRO A 44 -4.36 7.14 -8.24
C PRO A 44 -5.03 8.24 -9.08
N LEU A 45 -4.61 8.42 -10.34
CA LEU A 45 -5.05 9.54 -11.19
C LEU A 45 -6.58 9.62 -11.32
N ASN A 46 -7.27 8.49 -11.32
CA ASN A 46 -8.73 8.38 -11.36
C ASN A 46 -9.28 7.58 -10.17
N SER A 47 -8.52 7.45 -9.07
CA SER A 47 -8.92 6.70 -7.88
C SER A 47 -9.40 5.26 -8.18
N PHE A 48 -8.69 4.59 -9.08
CA PHE A 48 -9.13 3.31 -9.65
C PHE A 48 -8.28 2.14 -9.18
N LEU A 49 -8.96 1.03 -8.91
CA LEU A 49 -8.37 -0.28 -8.66
C LEU A 49 -8.44 -1.07 -9.96
N GLN A 50 -7.34 -1.08 -10.71
CA GLN A 50 -7.26 -1.79 -11.97
C GLN A 50 -7.24 -3.30 -11.72
N PRO A 51 -8.24 -4.08 -12.19
CA PRO A 51 -8.29 -5.51 -11.94
C PRO A 51 -7.16 -6.25 -12.68
N VAL A 52 -6.60 -7.26 -12.00
CA VAL A 52 -5.59 -8.17 -12.53
C VAL A 52 -6.15 -9.60 -12.50
N PRO A 53 -6.84 -10.05 -13.57
CA PRO A 53 -7.51 -11.37 -13.58
C PRO A 53 -6.53 -12.56 -13.56
N ARG A 54 -5.29 -12.34 -14.02
CA ARG A 54 -4.23 -13.36 -14.05
C ARG A 54 -2.95 -12.82 -13.43
N PRO A 55 -2.87 -12.74 -12.09
CA PRO A 55 -1.66 -12.32 -11.39
C PRO A 55 -0.50 -13.26 -11.69
N ASN A 56 0.69 -12.70 -11.88
CA ASN A 56 1.91 -13.51 -11.98
C ASN A 56 2.26 -14.08 -10.61
N ARG A 57 1.94 -15.37 -10.40
CA ARG A 57 2.15 -16.09 -9.14
C ARG A 57 2.67 -17.50 -9.40
N ILE A 58 3.43 -18.02 -8.45
CA ILE A 58 3.84 -19.43 -8.39
C ILE A 58 3.09 -20.13 -7.27
N ALA A 59 2.83 -21.42 -7.41
CA ALA A 59 2.14 -22.19 -6.37
C ALA A 59 2.99 -22.22 -5.09
N LEU A 60 2.34 -22.07 -3.93
CA LEU A 60 3.01 -22.02 -2.63
C LEU A 60 3.95 -23.21 -2.38
N LYS A 61 3.52 -24.42 -2.78
CA LYS A 61 4.30 -25.68 -2.69
C LYS A 61 5.62 -25.69 -3.49
N LEU A 62 5.77 -24.79 -4.46
CA LEU A 62 7.00 -24.66 -5.26
C LEU A 62 8.03 -23.75 -4.59
N ILE A 63 7.62 -22.98 -3.58
CA ILE A 63 8.51 -22.11 -2.81
C ILE A 63 9.15 -22.94 -1.71
N ARG A 64 10.45 -23.23 -1.87
CA ARG A 64 11.26 -24.05 -0.95
C ARG A 64 12.35 -23.22 -0.28
N GLY A 65 12.83 -23.68 0.87
CA GLY A 65 13.96 -23.05 1.58
C GLY A 65 13.57 -21.80 2.39
N VAL A 66 12.28 -21.53 2.53
CA VAL A 66 11.72 -20.42 3.32
C VAL A 66 10.54 -20.88 4.17
N ASP A 67 10.50 -22.17 4.52
CA ASP A 67 9.35 -22.81 5.19
C ASP A 67 8.93 -22.05 6.45
N HIS A 68 9.88 -21.69 7.31
CA HIS A 68 9.58 -20.93 8.53
C HIS A 68 8.94 -19.56 8.25
N VAL A 69 9.48 -18.80 7.27
CA VAL A 69 8.94 -17.48 6.88
C VAL A 69 7.56 -17.64 6.22
N ARG A 70 7.40 -18.66 5.38
CA ARG A 70 6.14 -19.02 4.74
C ARG A 70 5.06 -19.29 5.78
N ASP A 71 5.35 -20.14 6.76
CA ASP A 71 4.35 -20.60 7.72
C ASP A 71 3.87 -19.44 8.61
N ILE A 72 4.78 -18.57 9.06
CA ILE A 72 4.42 -17.34 9.80
C ILE A 72 3.57 -16.41 8.94
N LEU A 73 3.96 -16.17 7.69
CA LEU A 73 3.24 -15.28 6.78
C LEU A 73 1.83 -15.82 6.51
N HIS A 74 1.72 -17.13 6.30
CA HIS A 74 0.47 -17.82 6.02
C HIS A 74 -0.48 -17.73 7.20
N GLU A 75 -0.02 -18.08 8.41
CA GLU A 75 -0.85 -17.99 9.63
C GLU A 75 -1.35 -16.55 9.87
N ASN A 76 -0.46 -15.56 9.74
CA ASN A 76 -0.84 -14.15 9.88
C ASN A 76 -1.88 -13.72 8.82
N THR A 77 -1.73 -14.18 7.58
CA THR A 77 -2.65 -13.87 6.48
C THR A 77 -4.01 -14.55 6.68
N LEU A 78 -4.02 -15.81 7.11
CA LEU A 78 -5.25 -16.56 7.40
C LEU A 78 -6.04 -15.91 8.52
N ARG A 79 -5.38 -15.56 9.63
CA ARG A 79 -6.02 -14.83 10.73
C ARG A 79 -6.68 -13.54 10.27
N PHE A 80 -5.97 -12.76 9.46
CA PHE A 80 -6.54 -11.53 8.88
C PHE A 80 -7.77 -11.81 8.01
N ALA A 81 -7.70 -12.81 7.13
CA ALA A 81 -8.79 -13.20 6.25
C ALA A 81 -10.04 -13.65 7.05
N GLU A 82 -9.85 -14.32 8.17
CA GLU A 82 -10.94 -14.75 9.07
C GLU A 82 -11.46 -13.64 9.99
N GLY A 83 -10.78 -12.50 10.04
CA GLY A 83 -11.19 -11.35 10.84
C GLY A 83 -10.61 -11.23 12.23
N PHE A 84 -9.55 -11.99 12.49
CA PHE A 84 -8.74 -11.83 13.68
C PHE A 84 -7.65 -10.77 13.48
N ALA A 85 -7.09 -10.32 14.59
CA ALA A 85 -5.93 -9.44 14.59
C ALA A 85 -4.73 -10.12 13.89
N ALA A 86 -4.05 -9.33 13.06
CA ALA A 86 -2.87 -9.70 12.30
C ALA A 86 -1.94 -8.49 12.19
N ASN A 87 -0.66 -8.75 11.95
CA ASN A 87 0.37 -7.74 11.83
C ASN A 87 0.59 -7.37 10.37
N ASN A 88 0.98 -6.11 10.13
CA ASN A 88 1.57 -5.71 8.87
C ASN A 88 2.89 -6.52 8.68
N VAL A 89 3.36 -6.69 7.45
CA VAL A 89 4.52 -7.53 7.19
C VAL A 89 5.55 -6.82 6.32
N LEU A 90 6.80 -6.80 6.77
CA LEU A 90 7.95 -6.43 5.96
C LEU A 90 8.82 -7.67 5.70
N LEU A 91 8.89 -8.10 4.44
CA LEU A 91 9.77 -9.17 3.97
C LEU A 91 11.07 -8.54 3.44
N TRP A 92 12.22 -8.91 3.99
CA TRP A 92 13.50 -8.34 3.55
C TRP A 92 14.52 -9.42 3.21
N GLY A 93 15.47 -9.09 2.34
CA GLY A 93 16.54 -9.99 1.91
C GLY A 93 16.99 -9.68 0.49
N ALA A 94 17.97 -10.40 -0.04
CA ALA A 94 18.51 -10.11 -1.36
C ALA A 94 17.45 -10.23 -2.49
N ARG A 95 17.72 -9.56 -3.61
CA ARG A 95 16.92 -9.66 -4.83
C ARG A 95 16.88 -11.10 -5.33
N GLY A 96 15.73 -11.54 -5.84
CA GLY A 96 15.57 -12.89 -6.39
C GLY A 96 15.32 -14.00 -5.36
N MET A 97 15.17 -13.67 -4.07
CA MET A 97 14.85 -14.65 -3.01
C MET A 97 13.35 -15.04 -2.93
N GLY A 98 12.52 -14.60 -3.88
CA GLY A 98 11.11 -14.98 -3.93
C GLY A 98 10.19 -14.29 -2.92
N LYS A 99 10.59 -13.14 -2.34
CA LYS A 99 9.77 -12.37 -1.37
C LYS A 99 8.38 -12.00 -1.92
N SER A 100 8.34 -11.35 -3.09
CA SER A 100 7.10 -10.97 -3.79
C SER A 100 6.28 -12.19 -4.17
N SER A 101 6.96 -13.22 -4.67
CA SER A 101 6.33 -14.50 -5.02
C SER A 101 5.68 -15.17 -3.81
N LEU A 102 6.29 -15.11 -2.63
CA LEU A 102 5.74 -15.67 -1.41
C LEU A 102 4.46 -14.94 -0.98
N VAL A 103 4.46 -13.60 -1.00
CA VAL A 103 3.25 -12.82 -0.69
C VAL A 103 2.09 -13.21 -1.63
N LYS A 104 2.35 -13.23 -2.94
CA LYS A 104 1.35 -13.57 -3.95
C LYS A 104 0.85 -15.02 -3.81
N ALA A 105 1.74 -15.95 -3.45
CA ALA A 105 1.39 -17.36 -3.25
C ALA A 105 0.59 -17.58 -1.96
N VAL A 106 0.94 -16.92 -0.85
CA VAL A 106 0.21 -17.01 0.41
C VAL A 106 -1.19 -16.39 0.28
N HIS A 107 -1.30 -15.23 -0.38
CA HIS A 107 -2.59 -14.60 -0.67
C HIS A 107 -3.52 -15.56 -1.42
N GLU A 108 -3.02 -16.20 -2.48
CA GLU A 108 -3.78 -17.18 -3.27
C GLU A 108 -4.23 -18.37 -2.43
N ASP A 109 -3.31 -18.95 -1.66
CA ASP A 109 -3.54 -20.16 -0.87
C ASP A 109 -4.59 -19.90 0.22
N VAL A 110 -4.47 -18.79 0.95
CA VAL A 110 -5.43 -18.40 1.99
C VAL A 110 -6.80 -18.06 1.39
N ARG A 111 -6.86 -17.34 0.27
CA ARG A 111 -8.14 -17.04 -0.39
C ARG A 111 -8.84 -18.33 -0.83
N ALA A 112 -8.09 -19.26 -1.41
CA ALA A 112 -8.62 -20.55 -1.86
C ALA A 112 -9.07 -21.45 -0.70
N ALA A 113 -8.37 -21.41 0.45
CA ALA A 113 -8.66 -22.26 1.61
C ALA A 113 -9.78 -21.74 2.51
N SER A 114 -9.84 -20.43 2.76
CA SER A 114 -10.78 -19.82 3.73
C SER A 114 -12.18 -19.61 3.19
N GLY A 115 -12.35 -19.53 1.86
CA GLY A 115 -13.62 -19.13 1.23
C GLY A 115 -14.01 -17.65 1.48
N VAL A 116 -13.19 -16.89 2.20
CA VAL A 116 -13.39 -15.45 2.41
C VAL A 116 -12.78 -14.67 1.24
N SER A 117 -13.49 -13.61 0.82
CA SER A 117 -12.98 -12.68 -0.19
C SER A 117 -11.80 -11.87 0.39
N LEU A 118 -10.59 -12.33 0.10
CA LEU A 118 -9.34 -11.65 0.40
C LEU A 118 -8.78 -11.03 -0.88
N LYS A 119 -8.64 -9.70 -0.89
CA LYS A 119 -8.12 -8.94 -2.03
C LYS A 119 -6.65 -8.57 -1.83
N LEU A 120 -5.91 -8.49 -2.92
CA LEU A 120 -4.52 -8.01 -2.95
C LEU A 120 -4.44 -6.78 -3.85
N VAL A 121 -4.07 -5.63 -3.29
CA VAL A 121 -3.92 -4.37 -4.04
C VAL A 121 -2.45 -4.00 -4.06
N GLU A 122 -1.83 -4.03 -5.23
CA GLU A 122 -0.45 -3.58 -5.43
C GLU A 122 -0.42 -2.05 -5.52
N VAL A 123 0.47 -1.43 -4.75
CA VAL A 123 0.74 0.01 -4.78
C VAL A 123 2.20 0.20 -5.19
N HIS A 124 2.41 0.93 -6.28
CA HIS A 124 3.76 1.28 -6.72
C HIS A 124 4.40 2.30 -5.78
N ARG A 125 5.74 2.27 -5.73
CA ARG A 125 6.53 3.07 -4.78
C ARG A 125 6.25 4.57 -4.95
N GLU A 126 6.16 5.02 -6.19
CA GLU A 126 5.85 6.38 -6.60
C GLU A 126 4.48 6.85 -6.10
N ASP A 127 3.52 5.93 -5.92
CA ASP A 127 2.14 6.25 -5.57
C ASP A 127 1.88 6.19 -4.05
N ILE A 128 2.87 5.86 -3.23
CA ILE A 128 2.73 5.75 -1.76
C ILE A 128 2.20 7.05 -1.13
N HIS A 129 2.55 8.20 -1.69
CA HIS A 129 2.04 9.49 -1.23
C HIS A 129 0.50 9.61 -1.34
N THR A 130 -0.13 8.79 -2.18
CA THR A 130 -1.59 8.73 -2.42
C THR A 130 -2.33 7.70 -1.56
N LEU A 131 -1.64 7.00 -0.65
CA LEU A 131 -2.24 6.02 0.25
C LEU A 131 -3.49 6.53 1.01
N PRO A 132 -3.57 7.78 1.49
CA PRO A 132 -4.79 8.26 2.14
C PRO A 132 -6.05 8.09 1.27
N ALA A 133 -5.97 8.49 -0.01
CA ALA A 133 -7.09 8.36 -0.94
C ALA A 133 -7.47 6.89 -1.21
N LEU A 134 -6.47 6.01 -1.31
CA LEU A 134 -6.71 4.57 -1.43
C LEU A 134 -7.42 4.04 -0.18
N LEU A 135 -6.94 4.37 1.02
CA LEU A 135 -7.49 3.88 2.28
C LEU A 135 -8.96 4.28 2.47
N ASP A 136 -9.37 5.46 2.03
CA ASP A 136 -10.78 5.89 2.06
C ASP A 136 -11.67 4.95 1.24
N ILE A 137 -11.21 4.52 0.06
CA ILE A 137 -11.91 3.56 -0.79
C ILE A 137 -11.93 2.18 -0.13
N LEU A 138 -10.80 1.74 0.43
CA LEU A 138 -10.70 0.42 1.06
C LEU A 138 -11.60 0.32 2.29
N LYS A 139 -11.65 1.37 3.12
CA LYS A 139 -12.49 1.45 4.32
C LYS A 139 -13.98 1.24 4.02
N ALA A 140 -14.45 1.76 2.89
CA ALA A 140 -15.86 1.65 2.48
C ALA A 140 -16.19 0.35 1.70
N SER A 141 -15.18 -0.47 1.33
CA SER A 141 -15.38 -1.60 0.41
C SER A 141 -16.09 -2.82 1.01
N GLY A 142 -16.05 -2.99 2.34
CA GLY A 142 -16.47 -4.22 3.02
C GLY A 142 -15.61 -5.44 2.70
N GLN A 143 -14.53 -5.29 1.91
CA GLN A 143 -13.58 -6.35 1.56
C GLN A 143 -12.42 -6.38 2.54
N ARG A 144 -11.81 -7.55 2.74
CA ARG A 144 -10.50 -7.66 3.41
C ARG A 144 -9.41 -7.49 2.38
N VAL A 145 -8.50 -6.54 2.60
CA VAL A 145 -7.54 -6.12 1.60
C VAL A 145 -6.12 -6.14 2.16
N ILE A 146 -5.22 -6.84 1.45
CA ILE A 146 -3.78 -6.68 1.64
C ILE A 146 -3.32 -5.61 0.66
N VAL A 147 -2.80 -4.49 1.18
CA VAL A 147 -2.09 -3.47 0.40
C VAL A 147 -0.63 -3.88 0.32
N PHE A 148 -0.15 -4.12 -0.89
CA PHE A 148 1.17 -4.68 -1.15
C PHE A 148 2.08 -3.70 -1.89
N CYS A 149 3.23 -3.38 -1.29
CA CYS A 149 4.27 -2.56 -1.92
C CYS A 149 5.51 -3.44 -2.21
N ASP A 150 5.79 -3.71 -3.47
CA ASP A 150 6.96 -4.51 -3.85
C ASP A 150 8.24 -3.66 -3.96
N ASP A 151 9.38 -4.27 -3.61
CA ASP A 151 10.71 -3.66 -3.61
C ASP A 151 10.80 -2.24 -3.02
N LEU A 152 10.21 -2.09 -1.84
CA LEU A 152 10.15 -0.85 -1.11
C LEU A 152 11.53 -0.49 -0.52
N SER A 153 12.04 0.67 -0.90
CA SER A 153 13.12 1.36 -0.20
C SER A 153 13.04 2.85 -0.50
N PHE A 154 13.53 3.66 0.44
CA PHE A 154 13.52 5.10 0.32
C PHE A 154 14.96 5.64 0.30
N ASP A 155 15.14 6.73 -0.44
CA ASP A 155 16.38 7.51 -0.48
C ASP A 155 16.17 8.87 0.20
N HIS A 156 17.23 9.69 0.28
CA HIS A 156 17.27 10.86 1.16
C HIS A 156 16.16 11.89 0.92
N ASP A 157 15.82 12.12 -0.35
CA ASP A 157 14.86 13.14 -0.77
C ASP A 157 13.43 12.60 -0.87
N ASP A 158 13.22 11.33 -0.53
CA ASP A 158 11.92 10.73 -0.62
C ASP A 158 11.06 11.15 0.57
N THR A 159 9.91 11.77 0.30
CA THR A 159 8.94 12.17 1.33
C THR A 159 7.80 11.17 1.49
N ALA A 160 7.67 10.21 0.57
CA ALA A 160 6.59 9.24 0.57
C ALA A 160 6.65 8.29 1.78
N TYR A 161 7.81 8.11 2.40
CA TYR A 161 7.92 7.33 3.64
C TYR A 161 7.06 7.89 4.77
N LYS A 162 6.80 9.21 4.80
CA LYS A 162 5.94 9.83 5.82
C LYS A 162 4.48 9.41 5.65
N SER A 163 4.00 9.34 4.41
CA SER A 163 2.66 8.85 4.11
C SER A 163 2.50 7.37 4.52
N LEU A 164 3.51 6.55 4.23
CA LEU A 164 3.52 5.16 4.68
C LEU A 164 3.57 5.04 6.21
N LYS A 165 4.42 5.84 6.88
CA LYS A 165 4.50 5.88 8.35
C LYS A 165 3.15 6.22 8.96
N ALA A 166 2.50 7.28 8.48
CA ALA A 166 1.18 7.68 8.94
C ALA A 166 0.11 6.61 8.72
N ALA A 167 0.17 5.89 7.58
CA ALA A 167 -0.75 4.79 7.27
C ALA A 167 -0.55 3.56 8.17
N LEU A 168 0.71 3.27 8.56
CA LEU A 168 1.04 2.17 9.48
C LEU A 168 0.73 2.51 10.93
N ASP A 169 1.04 3.74 11.36
CA ASP A 169 0.81 4.22 12.72
C ASP A 169 -0.69 4.34 13.01
N GLY A 170 -1.49 4.58 11.97
CA GLY A 170 -2.93 4.76 12.08
C GLY A 170 -3.22 6.02 12.89
N GLY A 171 -3.22 7.18 12.23
CA GLY A 171 -3.47 8.49 12.84
C GLY A 171 -4.82 8.60 13.57
N ILE A 172 -5.36 9.81 13.75
CA ILE A 172 -6.59 10.00 14.57
C ILE A 172 -7.76 9.10 14.14
N GLU A 173 -7.89 8.82 12.84
CA GLU A 173 -8.95 7.96 12.32
C GLU A 173 -8.65 6.45 12.39
N GLY A 174 -7.42 6.08 12.76
CA GLY A 174 -6.92 4.71 12.74
C GLY A 174 -6.72 4.15 11.34
N ARG A 175 -5.94 3.07 11.23
CA ARG A 175 -5.90 2.23 10.02
C ARG A 175 -7.21 1.44 9.93
N PRO A 176 -7.85 1.32 8.76
CA PRO A 176 -9.06 0.49 8.62
C PRO A 176 -8.80 -0.97 9.04
N ASP A 177 -9.69 -1.54 9.85
CA ASP A 177 -9.58 -2.92 10.36
C ASP A 177 -9.57 -3.97 9.24
N ASN A 178 -10.09 -3.61 8.07
CA ASN A 178 -10.16 -4.45 6.89
C ASN A 178 -8.97 -4.30 5.93
N VAL A 179 -7.89 -3.61 6.34
CA VAL A 179 -6.69 -3.38 5.51
C VAL A 179 -5.44 -3.88 6.21
N LEU A 180 -4.55 -4.62 5.53
CA LEU A 180 -3.25 -5.05 6.07
C LEU A 180 -2.12 -4.66 5.11
N PHE A 181 -1.00 -4.12 5.62
CA PHE A 181 0.12 -3.66 4.77
C PHE A 181 1.24 -4.69 4.68
N TYR A 182 1.52 -5.16 3.47
CA TYR A 182 2.65 -6.03 3.17
C TYR A 182 3.65 -5.28 2.30
N ALA A 183 4.93 -5.38 2.61
CA ALA A 183 5.99 -4.81 1.78
C ALA A 183 7.13 -5.81 1.60
N THR A 184 7.80 -5.76 0.45
CA THR A 184 9.12 -6.40 0.31
C THR A 184 10.21 -5.35 0.24
N SER A 185 11.43 -5.70 0.64
CA SER A 185 12.59 -4.83 0.48
C SER A 185 13.85 -5.61 0.19
N ASN A 186 14.74 -5.04 -0.61
CA ASN A 186 16.10 -5.54 -0.76
C ASN A 186 17.02 -5.10 0.40
N ARG A 187 16.56 -4.18 1.25
CA ARG A 187 17.26 -3.69 2.45
C ARG A 187 16.54 -4.19 3.70
N ARG A 188 17.30 -4.45 4.76
CA ARG A 188 16.73 -4.81 6.07
C ARG A 188 15.88 -3.65 6.63
N HIS A 189 16.41 -2.43 6.54
CA HIS A 189 15.72 -1.20 6.92
C HIS A 189 15.26 -0.45 5.66
N LEU A 190 14.04 0.09 5.70
CA LEU A 190 13.46 0.86 4.58
C LEU A 190 14.11 2.23 4.41
N LEU A 191 14.61 2.81 5.50
CA LEU A 191 15.28 4.11 5.54
C LEU A 191 16.81 3.95 5.67
N PRO A 192 17.62 4.81 5.01
CA PRO A 192 19.05 4.94 5.26
C PRO A 192 19.35 5.37 6.70
N ARG A 193 20.51 4.98 7.24
CA ARG A 193 20.92 5.28 8.63
C ARG A 193 20.84 6.77 8.98
N HIS A 194 21.35 7.66 8.13
CA HIS A 194 21.33 9.10 8.40
C HIS A 194 19.89 9.65 8.50
N MET A 195 18.94 9.12 7.74
CA MET A 195 17.54 9.53 7.87
C MET A 195 16.92 9.02 9.16
N MET A 196 17.27 7.79 9.57
CA MET A 196 16.85 7.24 10.85
C MET A 196 17.38 8.07 12.02
N GLU A 197 18.65 8.50 11.95
CA GLU A 197 19.29 9.36 12.96
C GLU A 197 18.65 10.77 12.98
N ASN A 198 18.30 11.33 11.83
CA ASN A 198 17.58 12.61 11.74
C ASN A 198 16.16 12.53 12.31
N GLU A 199 15.41 11.45 12.01
CA GLU A 199 14.11 11.19 12.65
C GLU A 199 14.27 11.10 14.17
N GLN A 200 15.31 10.44 14.66
CA GLN A 200 15.60 10.34 16.09
C GLN A 200 15.97 11.70 16.72
N SER A 201 16.72 12.54 16.01
CA SER A 201 17.25 13.80 16.54
C SER A 201 16.21 14.94 16.55
N THR A 202 15.14 14.83 15.76
CA THR A 202 14.09 15.84 15.64
C THR A 202 12.93 15.64 16.63
N ALA A 203 12.96 14.58 17.45
CA ALA A 203 12.01 14.38 18.55
C ALA A 203 12.23 15.44 19.65
N ILE A 204 11.33 16.42 19.71
CA ILE A 204 11.52 17.67 20.50
C ILE A 204 11.30 17.45 22.02
N ASN A 205 10.54 16.43 22.44
CA ASN A 205 10.21 16.20 23.85
C ASN A 205 10.90 14.96 24.43
N PRO A 206 11.63 15.06 25.56
CA PRO A 206 12.31 13.93 26.21
C PRO A 206 11.39 12.78 26.64
N SER A 207 10.10 13.05 26.88
CA SER A 207 9.06 12.07 27.21
C SER A 207 8.38 11.46 25.97
N GLU A 208 8.28 12.16 24.84
CA GLU A 208 7.87 11.59 23.54
C GLU A 208 9.01 10.79 22.88
N ALA A 209 10.25 11.19 23.14
CA ALA A 209 11.47 10.54 22.65
C ALA A 209 11.67 9.11 23.18
N VAL A 210 10.91 8.68 24.19
CA VAL A 210 10.92 7.29 24.69
C VAL A 210 9.92 6.42 23.92
N GLU A 211 8.79 6.98 23.46
CA GLU A 211 7.74 6.26 22.71
C GLU A 211 7.97 6.25 21.19
N GLU A 212 8.72 7.22 20.62
CA GLU A 212 9.04 7.28 19.18
C GLU A 212 10.32 6.52 18.75
N LYS A 213 10.83 5.59 19.56
CA LYS A 213 12.07 4.83 19.28
C LYS A 213 11.91 3.69 18.26
N VAL A 214 10.89 3.76 17.40
CA VAL A 214 10.46 2.66 16.54
C VAL A 214 10.64 3.09 15.10
N SER A 215 11.60 2.47 14.39
CA SER A 215 11.86 2.81 12.99
C SER A 215 10.64 2.47 12.14
N LEU A 216 10.49 3.09 10.96
CA LEU A 216 9.40 2.76 10.01
C LEU A 216 9.26 1.25 9.77
N SER A 217 10.37 0.51 9.77
CA SER A 217 10.38 -0.95 9.59
C SER A 217 9.75 -1.70 10.77
N ASP A 218 9.91 -1.19 11.98
CA ASP A 218 9.37 -1.80 13.19
C ASP A 218 7.85 -1.63 13.30
N ARG A 219 7.27 -0.61 12.65
CA ARG A 219 5.82 -0.37 12.56
C ARG A 219 5.06 -1.47 11.80
N PHE A 220 5.75 -2.34 11.09
CA PHE A 220 5.10 -3.48 10.46
C PHE A 220 4.64 -4.51 11.51
N GLY A 221 5.39 -4.73 12.58
CA GLY A 221 5.05 -5.73 13.61
C GLY A 221 5.44 -7.17 13.25
N LEU A 222 5.46 -7.56 11.97
CA LEU A 222 6.17 -8.75 11.50
C LEU A 222 7.29 -8.38 10.52
N TRP A 223 8.50 -8.81 10.86
CA TRP A 223 9.70 -8.52 10.08
C TRP A 223 10.44 -9.80 9.72
N LEU A 224 10.24 -10.27 8.49
CA LEU A 224 10.63 -11.62 8.07
C LEU A 224 11.85 -11.57 7.13
N GLY A 225 12.96 -12.15 7.60
CA GLY A 225 14.23 -12.14 6.89
C GLY A 225 14.43 -13.36 5.99
N PHE A 226 14.75 -13.10 4.72
CA PHE A 226 15.19 -14.10 3.75
C PHE A 226 16.71 -14.17 3.77
N HIS A 227 17.21 -15.31 4.21
CA HIS A 227 18.64 -15.60 4.26
C HIS A 227 18.98 -16.51 3.10
N LYS A 228 20.16 -16.34 2.49
CA LYS A 228 20.64 -17.35 1.53
C LYS A 228 20.81 -18.64 2.32
N CYS A 229 20.09 -19.69 1.96
CA CYS A 229 20.47 -21.04 2.35
C CYS A 229 21.85 -21.31 1.71
N GLY A 230 22.89 -21.29 2.54
CA GLY A 230 24.21 -21.83 2.19
C GLY A 230 24.21 -23.34 2.38
#